data_AF-A0A7W2TJ26-F1
#
_entry.id   AF-A0A7W2TJ26-F1
#
_cell.length_a   1.000
_cell.length_b   1.000
_cell.length_c   1.000
_cell.angle_alpha   90.00
_cell.angle_beta   90.00
_cell.angle_gamma   90.00
#
_symmetry.space_group_name_H-M   'P 1'
#
loop_
_entity.id
_entity.type
_entity.pdbx_description
1 polymer ?
#
loop_
_entity_poly.entity_id
_entity_poly.type
_entity_poly.pdbx_seq_one_letter_code
_entity_poly.pdbx_strand_id
1 'polypeptide(L)'
;MTNNIPCKVDALSLTWSPKELLRIKDLAKIGACIKGEIVTNSKNAALTRHLQTLKTKKDSDLLNVAAFDANGYKDVLNRYQTACTEITREYNNRRHKDISLKTSYLSSNEVAARYELREMLDGELEVDTAVKYDDRINNLLENIGVDLLDVLCCGEAERFVCRLNHVFTAESYMWTVQANSTGRFNYQYSANLYADGEHAGIIAWGGKNLGCYVSFMGLGCDALDMARVYEEIKNIPSIKITRIDLAHDDFAGKRSINVARKYAKQGGFCSGGRPASYMYIESGHLNKKIQSELKKQYKFIPDKGRSLYVGSRQSGKLLRVYEKGIQMGDPNDKWVRWELELHSSQRVIPLDAMIKPSEYLAGAYPALAFLNEEQSVIKTTIKKARMSIERIIENQVISTRKAINMMRVLCDMSDNQIIDKFLSGVAEPYSRAWLPQRLSISITEQQFLDQIQLQNKAENHILTT
;
A
#
# COMPACT_ATOMS: atom_id res chain seq x y z
N MET A 1 -2.86 -40.39 2.42
CA MET A 1 -1.81 -39.38 2.67
C MET A 1 -2.30 -38.10 2.00
N THR A 2 -2.62 -37.09 2.78
CA THR A 2 -3.01 -35.75 2.27
C THR A 2 -1.81 -35.17 1.51
N ASN A 3 -2.00 -34.78 0.25
CA ASN A 3 -0.92 -34.15 -0.53
C ASN A 3 -0.66 -32.74 0.03
N ASN A 4 0.45 -32.56 0.75
CA ASN A 4 0.87 -31.26 1.26
C ASN A 4 2.32 -30.99 0.84
N ILE A 5 2.49 -30.18 -0.20
CA ILE A 5 3.79 -29.76 -0.69
C ILE A 5 4.18 -28.46 0.03
N PRO A 6 5.38 -28.39 0.62
CA PRO A 6 5.81 -27.21 1.33
C PRO A 6 5.98 -26.02 0.38
N CYS A 7 5.44 -24.89 0.82
CA CYS A 7 5.57 -23.57 0.20
C CYS A 7 6.09 -22.59 1.25
N LYS A 8 6.65 -21.47 0.81
CA LYS A 8 7.20 -20.43 1.69
C LYS A 8 6.72 -19.04 1.31
N VAL A 9 6.92 -18.09 2.22
CA VAL A 9 6.78 -16.66 1.93
C VAL A 9 8.13 -16.16 1.41
N ASP A 10 8.17 -15.60 0.21
CA ASP A 10 9.39 -15.11 -0.45
C ASP A 10 9.44 -13.56 -0.52
N ALA A 11 8.34 -12.91 -0.18
CA ALA A 11 8.30 -11.48 0.11
C ALA A 11 7.12 -11.16 1.03
N LEU A 12 7.29 -10.20 1.93
CA LEU A 12 6.24 -9.76 2.85
C LEU A 12 6.34 -8.25 3.06
N SER A 13 5.26 -7.54 2.77
CA SER A 13 5.16 -6.10 3.07
C SER A 13 3.94 -5.84 3.95
N LEU A 14 4.15 -5.21 5.09
CA LEU A 14 3.13 -4.88 6.08
C LEU A 14 3.00 -3.37 6.25
N THR A 15 1.78 -2.90 6.51
CA THR A 15 1.53 -1.55 7.03
C THR A 15 0.70 -1.61 8.29
N TRP A 16 0.96 -0.69 9.22
CA TRP A 16 0.14 -0.49 10.41
C TRP A 16 0.22 0.97 10.87
N SER A 17 -0.67 1.34 11.76
CA SER A 17 -0.70 2.67 12.38
C SER A 17 -0.83 2.51 13.89
N PRO A 18 -0.15 3.36 14.70
CA PRO A 18 -0.48 3.45 16.11
C PRO A 18 -1.97 3.77 16.30
N LYS A 19 -2.56 3.26 17.39
CA LYS A 19 -4.01 3.38 17.66
C LYS A 19 -4.47 4.84 17.68
N GLU A 20 -3.64 5.74 18.19
CA GLU A 20 -3.87 7.17 18.27
C GLU A 20 -4.00 7.80 16.88
N LEU A 21 -3.19 7.35 15.91
CA LEU A 21 -3.21 7.84 14.53
C LEU A 21 -4.40 7.29 13.74
N LEU A 22 -4.96 6.14 14.13
CA LEU A 22 -6.19 5.62 13.54
C LEU A 22 -7.38 6.56 13.82
N ARG A 23 -7.45 7.14 15.02
CA ARG A 23 -8.48 8.12 15.37
C ARG A 23 -8.45 9.32 14.42
N ILE A 24 -7.27 9.79 14.00
CA ILE A 24 -7.13 10.88 13.02
C ILE A 24 -7.74 10.48 11.67
N LYS A 25 -7.45 9.26 11.19
CA LYS A 25 -8.04 8.75 9.94
C LYS A 25 -9.56 8.64 10.02
N ASP A 26 -10.10 8.21 11.16
CA ASP A 26 -11.53 8.05 11.34
C ASP A 26 -12.25 9.40 11.49
N LEU A 27 -11.64 10.36 12.16
CA LEU A 27 -12.10 11.75 12.23
C LEU A 27 -12.15 12.41 10.85
N ALA A 28 -11.12 12.23 10.02
CA ALA A 28 -11.14 12.74 8.66
C ALA A 28 -12.24 12.11 7.79
N LYS A 29 -12.57 10.83 7.99
CA LYS A 29 -13.66 10.15 7.25
C LYS A 29 -15.03 10.70 7.57
N ILE A 30 -15.26 11.13 8.81
CA ILE A 30 -16.54 11.71 9.22
C ILE A 30 -16.64 13.21 8.92
N GLY A 31 -15.56 13.84 8.44
CA GLY A 31 -15.56 15.25 8.10
C GLY A 31 -15.15 16.18 9.25
N ALA A 32 -14.51 15.65 10.29
CA ALA A 32 -14.11 16.45 11.45
C ALA A 32 -12.97 17.41 11.13
N CYS A 33 -13.00 18.59 11.74
CA CYS A 33 -11.91 19.56 11.74
C CYS A 33 -11.66 20.16 13.12
N ILE A 34 -10.41 20.55 13.36
CA ILE A 34 -10.00 21.23 14.59
C ILE A 34 -10.00 22.75 14.33
N LYS A 35 -10.68 23.53 15.17
CA LYS A 35 -10.56 25.00 15.16
C LYS A 35 -9.16 25.42 15.64
N GLY A 36 -8.53 26.36 14.94
CA GLY A 36 -7.15 26.81 15.24
C GLY A 36 -6.93 27.34 16.68
N GLU A 37 -7.97 27.84 17.35
CA GLU A 37 -7.89 28.31 18.74
C GLU A 37 -7.62 27.17 19.74
N ILE A 38 -8.19 25.98 19.51
CA ILE A 38 -8.05 24.82 20.41
C ILE A 38 -6.61 24.29 20.42
N VAL A 39 -5.97 24.22 19.24
CA VAL A 39 -4.57 23.77 19.07
C VAL A 39 -3.61 24.66 19.83
N THR A 40 -3.81 25.98 19.72
CA THR A 40 -2.96 26.97 20.37
C THR A 40 -3.04 26.82 21.90
N ASN A 41 -4.24 26.58 22.42
CA ASN A 41 -4.48 26.33 23.83
C ASN A 41 -3.85 25.01 24.31
N SER A 42 -3.96 23.91 23.55
CA SER A 42 -3.34 22.62 23.89
C SER A 42 -1.81 22.66 23.84
N LYS A 43 -1.21 23.30 22.82
CA LYS A 43 0.25 23.48 22.73
C LYS A 43 0.78 24.35 23.88
N ASN A 44 0.07 25.42 24.20
CA ASN A 44 0.39 26.28 25.35
C ASN A 44 0.25 25.53 26.67
N ALA A 45 -0.78 24.70 26.84
CA ALA A 45 -0.96 23.87 28.04
C ALA A 45 0.15 22.83 28.20
N ALA A 46 0.56 22.16 27.12
CA ALA A 46 1.65 21.19 27.13
C ALA A 46 3.01 21.84 27.47
N LEU A 47 3.34 22.97 26.83
CA LEU A 47 4.53 23.76 27.17
C LEU A 47 4.48 24.22 28.63
N THR A 48 3.32 24.67 29.12
CA THR A 48 3.13 25.10 30.51
C THR A 48 3.38 23.94 31.49
N ARG A 49 2.90 22.73 31.21
CA ARG A 49 3.18 21.54 32.05
C ARG A 49 4.67 21.21 32.11
N HIS A 50 5.36 21.29 30.99
CA HIS A 50 6.81 21.05 30.95
C HIS A 50 7.60 22.11 31.70
N LEU A 51 7.26 23.40 31.52
CA LEU A 51 7.85 24.49 32.29
C LEU A 51 7.57 24.34 33.79
N GLN A 52 6.37 23.89 34.17
CA GLN A 52 6.03 23.61 35.56
C GLN A 52 6.86 22.45 36.14
N THR A 53 7.10 21.40 35.36
CA THR A 53 7.96 20.28 35.77
C THR A 53 9.42 20.74 35.98
N LEU A 54 9.94 21.56 35.07
CA LEU A 54 11.27 22.16 35.21
C LEU A 54 11.35 23.08 36.43
N LYS A 55 10.28 23.82 36.72
CA LYS A 55 10.19 24.68 37.90
C LYS A 55 10.24 23.85 39.19
N THR A 56 9.46 22.78 39.28
CA THR A 56 9.51 21.84 40.42
C THR A 56 10.89 21.23 40.59
N LYS A 57 11.54 20.83 39.49
CA LYS A 57 12.92 20.31 39.53
C LYS A 57 13.92 21.36 40.01
N LYS A 58 13.85 22.60 39.50
CA LYS A 58 14.68 23.72 39.95
C LYS A 58 14.46 24.00 41.44
N ASP A 59 13.22 24.05 41.91
CA ASP A 59 12.90 24.27 43.32
C ASP A 59 13.48 23.14 44.20
N SER A 60 13.39 21.89 43.76
CA SER A 60 14.02 20.75 44.42
C SER A 60 15.55 20.82 44.42
N ASP A 61 16.17 21.21 43.31
CA ASP A 61 17.62 21.31 43.18
C ASP A 61 18.17 22.43 44.06
N LEU A 62 17.46 23.56 44.17
CA LEU A 62 17.82 24.68 45.05
C LEU A 62 17.77 24.31 46.54
N LEU A 63 16.83 23.46 46.95
CA LEU A 63 16.74 22.94 48.33
C LEU A 63 17.94 22.06 48.70
N ASN A 64 18.60 21.46 47.71
CA ASN A 64 19.76 20.58 47.92
C ASN A 64 21.11 21.33 47.85
N VAL A 65 21.12 22.63 47.55
CA VAL A 65 22.34 23.44 47.54
C VAL A 65 22.76 23.77 48.96
N ALA A 66 24.06 23.68 49.26
CA ALA A 66 24.60 24.02 50.56
C ALA A 66 24.30 25.50 50.92
N ALA A 67 24.02 25.76 52.20
CA ALA A 67 23.75 27.12 52.67
C ALA A 67 24.93 28.05 52.34
N PHE A 68 24.62 29.25 51.83
CA PHE A 68 25.59 30.28 51.42
C PHE A 68 26.48 29.94 50.21
N ASP A 69 26.21 28.86 49.48
CA ASP A 69 26.87 28.58 48.20
C ASP A 69 26.23 29.38 47.05
N ALA A 70 26.69 30.62 46.89
CA ALA A 70 26.21 31.52 45.84
C ALA A 70 26.49 30.98 44.42
N ASN A 71 27.55 30.19 44.25
CA ASN A 71 27.90 29.60 42.96
C ASN A 71 26.96 28.44 42.63
N GLY A 72 26.73 27.52 43.57
CA GLY A 72 25.76 26.43 43.42
C GLY A 72 24.34 26.92 43.15
N TYR A 73 23.90 28.00 43.81
CA TYR A 73 22.63 28.66 43.53
C TYR A 73 22.56 29.18 42.09
N LYS A 74 23.62 29.87 41.65
CA LYS A 74 23.69 30.44 40.29
C LYS A 74 23.74 29.36 39.21
N ASP A 75 24.40 28.24 39.48
CA ASP A 75 24.49 27.10 38.56
C ASP A 75 23.15 26.39 38.37
N VAL A 76 22.37 26.21 39.44
CA VAL A 76 21.01 25.66 39.35
C VAL A 76 20.11 26.58 38.52
N LEU A 77 20.18 27.90 38.77
CA LEU A 77 19.40 28.89 38.02
C LEU A 77 19.78 28.92 36.53
N ASN A 78 21.08 28.91 36.21
CA ASN A 78 21.57 28.86 34.84
C ASN A 78 21.09 27.59 34.11
N ARG A 79 21.20 26.42 34.75
CA ARG A 79 20.71 25.14 34.17
C ARG A 79 19.21 25.18 33.89
N TYR A 80 18.43 25.71 34.83
CA TYR A 80 16.99 25.88 34.65
C TYR A 80 16.66 26.82 33.48
N GLN A 81 17.37 27.94 33.38
CA GLN A 81 17.13 28.95 32.35
C GLN A 81 17.53 28.47 30.96
N THR A 82 18.64 27.73 30.85
CA THR A 82 19.03 27.01 29.64
C THR A 82 17.97 25.97 29.26
N ALA A 83 17.53 25.12 30.19
CA ALA A 83 16.51 24.10 29.92
C ALA A 83 15.16 24.70 29.48
N CYS A 84 14.73 25.82 30.08
CA CYS A 84 13.51 26.53 29.67
C CYS A 84 13.65 27.13 28.26
N THR A 85 14.82 27.68 27.94
CA THR A 85 15.09 28.24 26.61
C THR A 85 15.14 27.14 25.55
N GLU A 86 15.80 26.03 25.86
CA GLU A 86 15.88 24.85 24.99
C GLU A 86 14.50 24.25 24.74
N ILE A 87 13.70 23.98 25.77
CA ILE A 87 12.37 23.36 25.60
C ILE A 87 11.40 24.29 24.86
N THR A 88 11.46 25.60 25.11
CA THR A 88 10.64 26.59 24.40
C THR A 88 11.06 26.69 22.93
N ARG A 89 12.38 26.69 22.66
CA ARG A 89 12.92 26.69 21.31
C ARG A 89 12.60 25.39 20.57
N GLU A 90 12.68 24.25 21.24
CA GLU A 90 12.30 22.93 20.71
C GLU A 90 10.81 22.91 20.35
N TYR A 91 9.94 23.36 21.25
CA TYR A 91 8.50 23.46 20.97
C TYR A 91 8.19 24.38 19.78
N ASN A 92 8.88 25.52 19.69
CA ASN A 92 8.64 26.52 18.65
C ASN A 92 9.26 26.16 17.28
N ASN A 93 10.34 25.37 17.25
CA ASN A 93 11.10 25.07 16.02
C ASN A 93 11.21 23.56 15.72
N ARG A 94 10.39 22.72 16.34
CA ARG A 94 10.45 21.25 16.26
C ARG A 94 10.69 20.80 14.81
N ARG A 95 11.87 20.23 14.58
CA ARG A 95 12.25 19.46 13.38
C ARG A 95 12.99 18.22 13.89
N HIS A 96 12.50 17.04 13.55
CA HIS A 96 12.94 15.79 14.17
C HIS A 96 14.41 15.36 13.88
N LYS A 97 15.16 16.05 13.02
CA LYS A 97 16.58 15.71 12.78
C LYS A 97 17.48 15.94 14.01
N ASP A 98 16.97 16.61 15.04
CA ASP A 98 17.70 16.98 16.24
C ASP A 98 17.46 16.04 17.44
N ILE A 99 16.67 14.96 17.28
CA ILE A 99 16.37 14.02 18.38
C ILE A 99 17.49 12.98 18.53
N SER A 100 18.06 12.89 19.73
CA SER A 100 19.05 11.86 20.09
C SER A 100 18.42 10.46 20.04
N LEU A 101 19.05 9.52 19.31
CA LEU A 101 18.66 8.10 19.18
C LEU A 101 18.79 7.27 20.48
N LYS A 102 18.92 7.90 21.65
CA LYS A 102 18.96 7.19 22.94
C LYS A 102 17.55 6.70 23.30
N THR A 103 17.36 5.38 23.39
CA THR A 103 16.07 4.70 23.61
C THR A 103 15.27 5.21 24.82
N SER A 104 15.94 5.63 25.90
CA SER A 104 15.29 6.24 27.09
C SER A 104 14.68 7.62 26.80
N TYR A 105 15.32 8.41 25.93
CA TYR A 105 14.84 9.74 25.53
C TYR A 105 13.65 9.64 24.58
N LEU A 106 13.69 8.68 23.63
CA LEU A 106 12.62 8.39 22.69
C LEU A 106 11.33 7.89 23.38
N SER A 107 11.43 6.94 24.30
CA SER A 107 10.25 6.41 25.03
C SER A 107 9.54 7.47 25.86
N SER A 108 10.29 8.34 26.55
CA SER A 108 9.73 9.46 27.32
C SER A 108 9.01 10.47 26.42
N ASN A 109 9.61 10.79 25.27
CA ASN A 109 9.02 11.69 24.26
C ASN A 109 7.76 11.10 23.62
N GLU A 110 7.74 9.80 23.36
CA GLU A 110 6.59 9.14 22.77
C GLU A 110 5.39 9.10 23.72
N VAL A 111 5.61 8.80 25.01
CA VAL A 111 4.54 8.82 26.02
C VAL A 111 3.94 10.22 26.12
N ALA A 112 4.78 11.25 26.20
CA ALA A 112 4.33 12.64 26.19
C ALA A 112 3.53 12.98 24.92
N ALA A 113 4.01 12.56 23.74
CA ALA A 113 3.34 12.77 22.47
C ALA A 113 1.96 12.09 22.40
N ARG A 114 1.80 10.90 22.99
CA ARG A 114 0.50 10.20 23.07
C ARG A 114 -0.51 10.98 23.92
N TYR A 115 -0.06 11.52 25.06
CA TYR A 115 -0.92 12.34 25.92
C TYR A 115 -1.30 13.65 25.23
N GLU A 116 -0.35 14.34 24.61
CA GLU A 116 -0.58 15.58 23.86
C GLU A 116 -1.60 15.36 22.72
N LEU A 117 -1.41 14.32 21.91
CA LEU A 117 -2.34 13.99 20.83
C LEU A 117 -3.73 13.65 21.37
N ARG A 118 -3.82 12.93 22.50
CA ARG A 118 -5.13 12.60 23.11
C ARG A 118 -5.89 13.86 23.49
N GLU A 119 -5.24 14.82 24.15
CA GLU A 119 -5.88 16.09 24.55
C GLU A 119 -6.29 16.93 23.33
N MET A 120 -5.44 16.99 22.30
CA MET A 120 -5.78 17.68 21.05
C MET A 120 -7.03 17.11 20.38
N LEU A 121 -7.22 15.79 20.45
CA LEU A 121 -8.38 15.11 19.85
C LEU A 121 -9.63 15.08 20.75
N ASP A 122 -9.54 15.55 21.99
CA ASP A 122 -10.65 15.62 22.96
C ASP A 122 -11.38 16.97 22.95
N GLY A 123 -10.83 17.97 22.26
CA GLY A 123 -11.47 19.27 22.09
C GLY A 123 -12.75 19.23 21.24
N GLU A 124 -13.51 20.32 21.24
CA GLU A 124 -14.71 20.46 20.40
C GLU A 124 -14.34 20.40 18.90
N LEU A 125 -14.76 19.32 18.24
CA LEU A 125 -14.57 19.10 16.81
C LEU A 125 -15.82 19.55 16.05
N GLU A 126 -15.63 20.35 15.00
CA GLU A 126 -16.70 20.63 14.04
C GLU A 126 -16.70 19.54 12.96
N VAL A 127 -17.89 19.14 12.53
CA VAL A 127 -18.08 18.08 11.54
C VAL A 127 -18.78 18.64 10.32
N ASP A 128 -18.12 18.55 9.17
CA ASP A 128 -18.69 18.91 7.88
C ASP A 128 -18.47 17.78 6.88
N THR A 129 -19.59 17.12 6.58
CA THR A 129 -19.66 15.90 5.76
C THR A 129 -19.61 16.18 4.25
N ALA A 130 -19.68 17.44 3.82
CA ALA A 130 -19.65 17.81 2.40
C ALA A 130 -18.21 17.88 1.84
N VAL A 131 -17.20 17.95 2.71
CA VAL A 131 -15.80 18.16 2.34
C VAL A 131 -15.07 16.83 2.13
N LYS A 132 -14.09 16.83 1.22
CA LYS A 132 -13.33 15.63 0.87
C LYS A 132 -12.44 15.18 2.02
N TYR A 133 -12.27 13.87 2.13
CA TYR A 133 -11.37 13.24 3.10
C TYR A 133 -9.94 13.83 3.07
N ASP A 134 -9.39 14.06 1.88
CA ASP A 134 -8.02 14.57 1.72
C ASP A 134 -7.86 16.00 2.25
N ASP A 135 -8.90 16.83 2.17
CA ASP A 135 -8.86 18.19 2.71
C ASP A 135 -8.93 18.14 4.25
N ARG A 136 -9.77 17.25 4.80
CA ARG A 136 -9.92 17.07 6.25
C ARG A 136 -8.69 16.45 6.89
N ILE A 137 -8.07 15.46 6.25
CA ILE A 137 -6.84 14.87 6.78
C ILE A 137 -5.71 15.90 6.79
N ASN A 138 -5.57 16.73 5.75
CA ASN A 138 -4.57 17.79 5.72
C ASN A 138 -4.84 18.83 6.82
N ASN A 139 -6.09 19.26 7.01
CA ASN A 139 -6.45 20.17 8.10
C ASN A 139 -6.08 19.60 9.48
N LEU A 140 -6.39 18.33 9.75
CA LEU A 140 -6.03 17.69 11.02
C LEU A 140 -4.51 17.61 11.19
N LEU A 141 -3.78 17.23 10.14
CA LEU A 141 -2.31 17.13 10.16
C LEU A 141 -1.63 18.48 10.42
N GLU A 142 -2.09 19.55 9.77
CA GLU A 142 -1.56 20.91 9.94
C GLU A 142 -1.78 21.44 11.36
N ASN A 143 -2.96 21.17 11.92
CA ASN A 143 -3.33 21.59 13.27
C ASN A 143 -2.58 20.81 14.35
N ILE A 144 -2.55 19.48 14.26
CA ILE A 144 -1.87 18.61 15.23
C ILE A 144 -0.35 18.83 15.17
N GLY A 145 0.20 18.98 13.97
CA GLY A 145 1.64 19.05 13.72
C GLY A 145 2.21 17.69 13.34
N VAL A 146 2.82 17.62 12.15
CA VAL A 146 3.36 16.36 11.60
C VAL A 146 4.52 15.82 12.45
N ASP A 147 5.33 16.68 13.07
CA ASP A 147 6.45 16.25 13.92
C ASP A 147 6.01 15.42 15.13
N LEU A 148 4.87 15.76 15.74
CA LEU A 148 4.29 14.98 16.85
C LEU A 148 3.95 13.56 16.39
N LEU A 149 3.35 13.46 15.20
CA LEU A 149 2.95 12.20 14.60
C LEU A 149 4.16 11.39 14.15
N ASP A 150 5.22 12.05 13.70
CA ASP A 150 6.49 11.43 13.35
C ASP A 150 7.13 10.74 14.57
N VAL A 151 7.09 11.36 15.76
CA VAL A 151 7.58 10.74 17.02
C VAL A 151 6.82 9.45 17.31
N LEU A 152 5.49 9.46 17.20
CA LEU A 152 4.67 8.26 17.42
C LEU A 152 4.97 7.15 16.40
N CYS A 153 5.13 7.51 15.14
CA CYS A 153 5.51 6.56 14.08
C CYS A 153 6.91 5.98 14.29
N CYS A 154 7.85 6.80 14.77
CA CYS A 154 9.22 6.41 15.06
C CYS A 154 9.26 5.37 16.18
N GLY A 155 8.58 5.63 17.30
CA GLY A 155 8.51 4.69 18.42
C GLY A 155 7.91 3.33 18.02
N GLU A 156 6.87 3.31 17.18
CA GLU A 156 6.33 2.05 16.64
C GLU A 156 7.33 1.31 15.73
N ALA A 157 8.05 2.03 14.87
CA ALA A 157 9.07 1.45 14.01
C ALA A 157 10.24 0.86 14.82
N GLU A 158 10.71 1.56 15.85
CA GLU A 158 11.75 1.10 16.76
C GLU A 158 11.32 -0.16 17.51
N ARG A 159 10.12 -0.20 18.08
CA ARG A 159 9.59 -1.42 18.73
C ARG A 159 9.53 -2.61 17.79
N PHE A 160 9.18 -2.37 16.52
CA PHE A 160 9.19 -3.42 15.51
C PHE A 160 10.61 -3.91 15.23
N VAL A 161 11.56 -3.00 15.04
CA VAL A 161 12.98 -3.31 14.81
C VAL A 161 13.60 -4.04 16.01
N CYS A 162 13.34 -3.59 17.25
CA CYS A 162 13.85 -4.25 18.45
C CYS A 162 13.38 -5.71 18.53
N ARG A 163 12.19 -6.03 18.03
CA ARG A 163 11.68 -7.41 18.01
C ARG A 163 12.35 -8.28 16.96
N LEU A 164 13.04 -7.72 15.95
CA LEU A 164 13.77 -8.52 14.95
C LEU A 164 14.73 -9.49 15.64
N ASN A 165 15.68 -9.01 16.44
CA ASN A 165 16.69 -9.87 17.08
C ASN A 165 16.21 -10.69 18.28
N HIS A 166 15.09 -10.30 18.91
CA HIS A 166 14.67 -10.90 20.18
C HIS A 166 13.45 -11.82 20.06
N VAL A 167 12.69 -11.68 18.97
CA VAL A 167 11.38 -12.34 18.83
C VAL A 167 11.16 -12.87 17.42
N PHE A 168 11.46 -12.09 16.38
CA PHE A 168 11.08 -12.44 15.01
C PHE A 168 12.15 -13.24 14.26
N THR A 169 13.40 -13.16 14.67
CA THR A 169 14.52 -13.78 13.94
C THR A 169 14.44 -15.30 14.00
N ALA A 170 14.75 -15.95 12.89
CA ALA A 170 15.14 -17.35 12.93
C ALA A 170 16.48 -17.48 13.67
N GLU A 171 16.67 -18.55 14.44
CA GLU A 171 17.80 -18.72 15.38
C GLU A 171 19.19 -18.53 14.74
N SER A 172 19.30 -18.71 13.43
CA SER A 172 20.55 -18.63 12.67
C SER A 172 20.94 -17.23 12.19
N TYR A 173 20.09 -16.21 12.36
CA TYR A 173 20.31 -14.88 11.76
C TYR A 173 20.45 -13.77 12.79
N MET A 174 21.32 -12.80 12.48
CA MET A 174 21.48 -11.55 13.21
C MET A 174 21.03 -10.36 12.36
N TRP A 175 20.07 -9.59 12.90
CA TRP A 175 19.56 -8.39 12.24
C TRP A 175 20.36 -7.15 12.62
N THR A 176 20.69 -6.34 11.62
CA THR A 176 21.22 -4.99 11.81
C THR A 176 20.39 -3.98 11.01
N VAL A 177 20.40 -2.74 11.47
CA VAL A 177 19.59 -1.66 10.89
C VAL A 177 20.47 -0.48 10.55
N GLN A 178 20.29 0.05 9.34
CA GLN A 178 20.99 1.23 8.86
C GLN A 178 19.98 2.30 8.48
N ALA A 179 19.99 3.41 9.23
CA ALA A 179 19.15 4.56 8.90
C ALA A 179 19.53 5.16 7.55
N ASN A 180 18.54 5.49 6.72
CA ASN A 180 18.74 6.16 5.45
C ASN A 180 18.67 7.68 5.63
N SER A 181 19.36 8.43 4.76
CA SER A 181 19.31 9.90 4.73
C SER A 181 17.98 10.48 4.25
N THR A 182 17.14 9.65 3.62
CA THR A 182 15.87 10.04 3.01
C THR A 182 14.78 9.00 3.27
N GLY A 183 13.53 9.46 3.23
CA GLY A 183 12.35 8.60 3.28
C GLY A 183 12.13 7.79 2.00
N ARG A 184 11.22 6.82 2.06
CA ARG A 184 10.82 5.97 0.91
C ARG A 184 9.33 5.66 0.95
N PHE A 185 8.77 5.26 -0.19
CA PHE A 185 7.35 4.86 -0.32
C PHE A 185 6.36 5.92 0.22
N ASN A 186 6.68 7.19 -0.01
CA ASN A 186 5.98 8.38 0.50
C ASN A 186 6.04 8.58 2.03
N TYR A 187 6.79 7.78 2.77
CA TYR A 187 7.09 8.02 4.17
C TYR A 187 8.29 8.95 4.31
N GLN A 188 8.29 9.75 5.37
CA GLN A 188 9.30 10.77 5.63
C GLN A 188 10.66 10.16 6.00
N TYR A 189 10.65 9.01 6.70
CA TYR A 189 11.83 8.34 7.20
C TYR A 189 11.92 6.90 6.70
N SER A 190 13.14 6.38 6.60
CA SER A 190 13.38 4.98 6.30
C SER A 190 14.70 4.45 6.84
N ALA A 191 14.80 3.13 7.00
CA ALA A 191 16.01 2.42 7.34
C ALA A 191 16.07 1.09 6.59
N ASN A 192 17.25 0.72 6.09
CA ASN A 192 17.48 -0.60 5.53
C ASN A 192 17.69 -1.62 6.65
N LEU A 193 17.13 -2.81 6.44
CA LEU A 193 17.27 -3.95 7.33
C LEU A 193 18.22 -4.95 6.68
N TYR A 194 19.16 -5.47 7.45
CA TYR A 194 20.14 -6.45 7.01
C TYR A 194 20.06 -7.68 7.90
N ALA A 195 20.16 -8.87 7.31
CA ALA A 195 20.32 -10.13 8.01
C ALA A 195 21.72 -10.66 7.69
N ASP A 196 22.56 -10.85 8.71
CA ASP A 196 23.96 -11.24 8.60
C ASP A 196 24.80 -10.37 7.64
N GLY A 197 24.48 -9.07 7.60
CA GLY A 197 25.17 -8.09 6.75
C GLY A 197 24.64 -8.00 5.31
N GLU A 198 23.74 -8.88 4.91
CA GLU A 198 23.11 -8.88 3.58
C GLU A 198 21.76 -8.15 3.60
N HIS A 199 21.45 -7.41 2.53
CA HIS A 199 20.24 -6.58 2.47
C HIS A 199 18.98 -7.46 2.47
N ALA A 200 18.18 -7.34 3.53
CA ALA A 200 17.05 -8.23 3.81
C ALA A 200 15.69 -7.52 3.71
N GLY A 201 15.67 -6.20 3.88
CA GLY A 201 14.42 -5.45 3.83
C GLY A 201 14.58 -3.95 4.05
N ILE A 202 13.45 -3.29 4.24
CA ILE A 202 13.36 -1.86 4.51
C ILE A 202 12.17 -1.58 5.40
N ILE A 203 12.36 -0.70 6.38
CA ILE A 203 11.29 -0.12 7.19
C ILE A 203 11.20 1.37 6.90
N ALA A 204 9.99 1.91 6.84
CA ALA A 204 9.69 3.31 6.58
C ALA A 204 8.53 3.78 7.47
N TRP A 205 8.58 5.03 7.91
CA TRP A 205 7.58 5.57 8.84
C TRP A 205 7.43 7.08 8.69
N GLY A 206 6.30 7.62 9.14
CA GLY A 206 6.08 9.06 9.16
C GLY A 206 4.62 9.46 9.36
N GLY A 207 4.43 10.59 10.02
CA GLY A 207 3.16 11.20 10.40
C GLY A 207 2.31 11.61 9.21
N LYS A 208 2.91 12.02 8.09
CA LYS A 208 2.16 12.36 6.86
C LYS A 208 1.39 11.16 6.28
N ASN A 209 1.99 9.98 6.33
CA ASN A 209 1.32 8.72 5.94
C ASN A 209 0.60 8.03 7.12
N LEU A 210 0.65 8.66 8.30
CA LEU A 210 0.02 8.20 9.53
C LEU A 210 0.32 6.73 9.86
N GLY A 211 1.60 6.34 9.88
CA GLY A 211 1.97 5.00 10.32
C GLY A 211 3.33 4.52 9.84
N CYS A 212 3.44 3.20 9.77
CA CYS A 212 4.66 2.47 9.45
C CYS A 212 4.43 1.52 8.27
N TYR A 213 5.51 1.23 7.57
CA TYR A 213 5.61 0.26 6.49
C TYR A 213 6.89 -0.54 6.69
N VAL A 214 6.81 -1.86 6.55
CA VAL A 214 7.99 -2.72 6.48
C VAL A 214 7.86 -3.66 5.30
N SER A 215 8.99 -3.94 4.65
CA SER A 215 9.06 -4.88 3.54
C SER A 215 10.29 -5.76 3.66
N PHE A 216 10.07 -7.07 3.67
CA PHE A 216 11.10 -8.10 3.61
C PHE A 216 11.13 -8.72 2.22
N MET A 217 12.34 -8.91 1.70
CA MET A 217 12.58 -9.62 0.44
C MET A 217 12.94 -11.08 0.74
N GLY A 218 13.25 -11.92 -0.26
CA GLY A 218 13.48 -13.36 -0.08
C GLY A 218 14.36 -13.71 1.13
N LEU A 219 15.58 -13.18 1.18
CA LEU A 219 16.48 -13.38 2.32
C LEU A 219 15.87 -12.90 3.65
N GLY A 220 15.20 -11.74 3.65
CA GLY A 220 14.55 -11.24 4.85
C GLY A 220 13.39 -12.10 5.32
N CYS A 221 12.68 -12.77 4.41
CA CYS A 221 11.64 -13.73 4.78
C CYS A 221 12.25 -15.03 5.31
N ASP A 222 13.36 -15.49 4.70
CA ASP A 222 14.11 -16.66 5.17
C ASP A 222 14.72 -16.43 6.57
N ALA A 223 15.07 -15.19 6.90
CA ALA A 223 15.61 -14.79 8.20
C ALA A 223 14.56 -14.55 9.31
N LEU A 224 13.26 -14.71 9.02
CA LEU A 224 12.17 -14.54 9.98
C LEU A 224 11.55 -15.89 10.36
N ASP A 225 11.25 -16.07 11.64
CA ASP A 225 10.24 -17.04 12.08
C ASP A 225 8.84 -16.48 11.79
N MET A 226 8.28 -16.85 10.64
CA MET A 226 6.96 -16.39 10.19
C MET A 226 5.82 -16.73 11.16
N ALA A 227 5.91 -17.87 11.86
CA ALA A 227 4.89 -18.26 12.83
C ALA A 227 4.94 -17.34 14.06
N ARG A 228 6.16 -17.07 14.56
CA ARG A 228 6.34 -16.14 15.67
C ARG A 228 5.95 -14.72 15.30
N VAL A 229 6.32 -14.25 14.11
CA VAL A 229 5.89 -12.94 13.60
C VAL A 229 4.36 -12.86 13.57
N TYR A 230 3.68 -13.86 13.00
CA TYR A 230 2.21 -13.88 12.94
C TYR A 230 1.57 -13.76 14.33
N GLU A 231 2.03 -14.56 15.29
CA GLU A 231 1.49 -14.56 16.66
C GLU A 231 1.63 -13.20 17.36
N GLU A 232 2.75 -12.51 17.14
CA GLU A 232 3.05 -11.22 17.76
C GLU A 232 2.30 -10.05 17.10
N ILE A 233 2.01 -10.14 15.79
CA ILE A 233 1.41 -9.03 15.04
C ILE A 233 -0.09 -9.17 14.80
N LYS A 234 -0.69 -10.36 14.95
CA LYS A 234 -2.11 -10.61 14.60
C LYS A 234 -3.12 -9.71 15.31
N ASN A 235 -2.74 -9.17 16.48
CA ASN A 235 -3.58 -8.28 17.28
C ASN A 235 -3.23 -6.79 17.12
N ILE A 236 -2.25 -6.43 16.28
CA ILE A 236 -1.91 -5.03 16.03
C ILE A 236 -3.08 -4.36 15.28
N PRO A 237 -3.64 -3.25 15.81
CA PRO A 237 -4.77 -2.58 15.18
C PRO A 237 -4.48 -2.17 13.73
N SER A 238 -5.40 -2.52 12.83
CA SER A 238 -5.32 -2.16 11.41
C SER A 238 -4.04 -2.59 10.68
N ILE A 239 -3.31 -3.59 11.18
CA ILE A 239 -2.20 -4.17 10.44
C ILE A 239 -2.70 -4.87 9.18
N LYS A 240 -2.01 -4.63 8.07
CA LYS A 240 -2.40 -5.13 6.74
C LYS A 240 -1.20 -5.62 5.99
N ILE A 241 -1.35 -6.78 5.35
CA ILE A 241 -0.43 -7.20 4.30
C ILE A 241 -0.74 -6.39 3.04
N THR A 242 0.23 -5.59 2.62
CA THR A 242 0.15 -4.82 1.37
C THR A 242 0.66 -5.58 0.17
N ARG A 243 1.63 -6.48 0.41
CA ARG A 243 2.17 -7.44 -0.54
C ARG A 243 2.58 -8.74 0.17
N ILE A 244 2.32 -9.88 -0.44
CA ILE A 244 2.92 -11.17 -0.07
C ILE A 244 3.26 -11.94 -1.33
N ASP A 245 4.44 -12.55 -1.38
CA ASP A 245 4.83 -13.47 -2.45
C ASP A 245 4.90 -14.88 -1.86
N LEU A 246 4.08 -15.80 -2.37
CA LEU A 246 4.04 -17.20 -1.94
C LEU A 246 4.76 -18.06 -2.98
N ALA A 247 5.71 -18.88 -2.55
CA ALA A 247 6.57 -19.64 -3.45
C ALA A 247 6.59 -21.14 -3.16
N HIS A 248 6.60 -21.94 -4.23
CA HIS A 248 6.97 -23.34 -4.21
C HIS A 248 8.25 -23.55 -5.04
N ASP A 249 9.24 -24.21 -4.44
CA ASP A 249 10.50 -24.57 -5.07
C ASP A 249 10.51 -26.05 -5.49
N ASP A 250 10.56 -26.29 -6.79
CA ASP A 250 10.71 -27.63 -7.36
C ASP A 250 12.14 -27.86 -7.84
N PHE A 251 12.99 -28.32 -6.92
CA PHE A 251 14.38 -28.66 -7.19
C PHE A 251 14.54 -29.85 -8.17
N ALA A 252 13.51 -30.71 -8.30
CA ALA A 252 13.57 -31.86 -9.20
C ALA A 252 13.20 -31.52 -10.66
N GLY A 253 12.63 -30.35 -10.91
CA GLY A 253 12.18 -29.89 -12.23
C GLY A 253 10.97 -30.66 -12.79
N LYS A 254 10.22 -31.38 -11.94
CA LYS A 254 8.99 -32.11 -12.32
C LYS A 254 7.88 -31.18 -12.83
N ARG A 255 7.85 -29.94 -12.35
CA ARG A 255 6.92 -28.85 -12.64
C ARG A 255 7.62 -27.76 -13.43
N SER A 256 8.29 -28.17 -14.51
CA SER A 256 9.01 -27.26 -15.40
C SER A 256 8.12 -26.17 -16.03
N ILE A 257 8.75 -25.15 -16.63
CA ILE A 257 8.05 -24.09 -17.37
C ILE A 257 7.17 -24.68 -18.49
N ASN A 258 7.58 -25.78 -19.12
CA ASN A 258 6.77 -26.46 -20.13
C ASN A 258 5.47 -27.02 -19.53
N VAL A 259 5.51 -27.53 -18.30
CA VAL A 259 4.32 -27.96 -17.55
C VAL A 259 3.41 -26.77 -17.28
N ALA A 260 3.97 -25.64 -16.83
CA ALA A 260 3.20 -24.41 -16.62
C ALA A 260 2.52 -23.92 -17.91
N ARG A 261 3.23 -23.94 -19.04
CA ARG A 261 2.66 -23.60 -20.35
C ARG A 261 1.55 -24.56 -20.77
N LYS A 262 1.68 -25.86 -20.46
CA LYS A 262 0.62 -26.85 -20.70
C LYS A 262 -0.63 -26.51 -19.88
N TYR A 263 -0.48 -26.20 -18.60
CA TYR A 263 -1.60 -25.76 -17.76
C TYR A 263 -2.25 -24.48 -18.28
N ALA A 264 -1.45 -23.51 -18.75
CA ALA A 264 -2.00 -22.30 -19.37
C ALA A 264 -2.89 -22.62 -20.58
N LYS A 265 -2.42 -23.49 -21.49
CA LYS A 265 -3.19 -23.92 -22.67
C LYS A 265 -4.48 -24.66 -22.31
N GLN A 266 -4.49 -25.36 -21.18
CA GLN A 266 -5.66 -26.09 -20.66
C GLN A 266 -6.62 -25.18 -19.86
N GLY A 267 -6.35 -23.87 -19.78
CA GLY A 267 -7.17 -22.94 -18.99
C GLY A 267 -6.96 -23.05 -17.48
N GLY A 268 -5.92 -23.75 -17.02
CA GLY A 268 -5.66 -23.99 -15.60
C GLY A 268 -5.37 -22.72 -14.77
N PHE A 269 -5.16 -21.58 -15.42
CA PHE A 269 -5.03 -20.27 -14.76
C PHE A 269 -6.29 -19.39 -14.88
N CYS A 270 -7.42 -19.95 -15.33
CA CYS A 270 -8.69 -19.25 -15.35
C CYS A 270 -9.46 -19.52 -14.05
N SER A 271 -9.63 -18.50 -13.21
CA SER A 271 -10.33 -18.58 -11.91
C SER A 271 -11.79 -18.07 -11.99
N GLY A 272 -12.43 -18.20 -13.15
CA GLY A 272 -13.72 -17.57 -13.47
C GLY A 272 -13.57 -16.15 -14.01
N GLY A 273 -14.27 -15.82 -15.10
CA GLY A 273 -14.17 -14.53 -15.79
C GLY A 273 -13.18 -14.53 -16.97
N ARG A 274 -12.69 -13.33 -17.34
CA ARG A 274 -11.78 -13.17 -18.48
C ARG A 274 -10.45 -13.90 -18.21
N PRO A 275 -9.93 -14.69 -19.17
CA PRO A 275 -8.61 -15.32 -19.04
C PRO A 275 -7.52 -14.31 -18.69
N ALA A 276 -6.60 -14.71 -17.81
CA ALA A 276 -5.48 -13.88 -17.40
C ALA A 276 -4.55 -13.57 -18.58
N SER A 277 -3.98 -12.36 -18.60
CA SER A 277 -2.87 -12.04 -19.50
C SER A 277 -1.67 -12.91 -19.16
N TYR A 278 -0.84 -13.22 -20.16
CA TYR A 278 0.43 -13.90 -19.92
C TYR A 278 1.58 -13.15 -20.59
N MET A 279 2.79 -13.34 -20.07
CA MET A 279 4.03 -12.92 -20.70
C MET A 279 5.01 -14.08 -20.59
N TYR A 280 5.66 -14.44 -21.69
CA TYR A 280 6.72 -15.44 -21.71
C TYR A 280 8.03 -14.75 -22.01
N ILE A 281 8.99 -14.91 -21.11
CA ILE A 281 10.33 -14.35 -21.21
C ILE A 281 11.28 -15.50 -21.49
N GLU A 282 12.13 -15.33 -22.49
CA GLU A 282 13.19 -16.26 -22.83
C GLU A 282 14.46 -15.46 -23.05
N SER A 283 15.46 -15.74 -22.21
CA SER A 283 16.75 -15.05 -22.21
C SER A 283 17.82 -15.95 -22.79
N GLY A 284 18.77 -15.37 -23.52
CA GLY A 284 19.82 -16.16 -24.13
C GLY A 284 20.83 -15.35 -24.93
N HIS A 285 21.64 -16.04 -25.72
CA HIS A 285 22.64 -15.43 -26.60
C HIS A 285 22.34 -15.65 -28.08
N LEU A 286 22.91 -14.80 -28.94
CA LEU A 286 22.91 -15.01 -30.38
C LEU A 286 24.13 -15.84 -30.77
N ASN A 287 23.90 -16.89 -31.57
CA ASN A 287 24.97 -17.69 -32.14
C ASN A 287 24.93 -17.62 -33.66
N LYS A 288 26.10 -17.55 -34.29
CA LYS A 288 26.25 -17.47 -35.74
C LYS A 288 25.88 -18.82 -36.36
N LYS A 289 24.93 -18.80 -37.28
CA LYS A 289 24.63 -19.91 -38.18
C LYS A 289 25.46 -19.70 -39.46
N ILE A 290 26.52 -20.48 -39.64
CA ILE A 290 27.31 -20.44 -40.87
C ILE A 290 26.55 -21.27 -41.91
N GLN A 291 26.06 -20.63 -42.98
CA GLN A 291 25.40 -21.31 -44.10
C GLN A 291 26.14 -21.10 -45.44
N SER A 292 26.88 -19.99 -45.59
CA SER A 292 27.89 -19.73 -46.64
C SER A 292 28.62 -18.42 -46.32
N GLU A 293 29.80 -18.17 -46.91
CA GLU A 293 30.62 -16.96 -46.66
C GLU A 293 29.89 -15.64 -46.99
N LEU A 294 28.83 -15.70 -47.81
CA LEU A 294 28.11 -14.53 -48.32
C LEU A 294 26.87 -14.13 -47.51
N LYS A 295 26.41 -14.94 -46.55
CA LYS A 295 25.26 -14.58 -45.67
C LYS A 295 25.49 -15.01 -44.22
N LYS A 296 25.79 -14.04 -43.36
CA LYS A 296 25.80 -14.25 -41.89
C LYS A 296 24.35 -14.30 -41.39
N GLN A 297 23.91 -15.44 -40.87
CA GLN A 297 22.66 -15.56 -40.12
C GLN A 297 22.95 -15.82 -38.65
N TYR A 298 22.04 -15.40 -37.76
CA TYR A 298 22.14 -15.62 -36.32
C TYR A 298 20.91 -16.37 -35.83
N LYS A 299 21.08 -17.23 -34.82
CA LYS A 299 20.00 -17.92 -34.11
C LYS A 299 20.00 -17.54 -32.64
N PHE A 300 18.82 -17.46 -32.05
CA PHE A 300 18.64 -17.33 -30.60
C PHE A 300 18.92 -18.68 -29.94
N ILE A 301 19.74 -18.67 -28.89
CA ILE A 301 19.97 -19.82 -28.02
C ILE A 301 19.45 -19.44 -26.63
N PRO A 302 18.37 -20.05 -26.14
CA PRO A 302 17.75 -19.70 -24.87
C PRO A 302 18.44 -20.36 -23.67
N ASP A 303 19.68 -19.95 -23.41
CA ASP A 303 20.57 -20.53 -22.38
C ASP A 303 20.67 -19.71 -21.09
N LYS A 304 19.96 -18.57 -20.99
CA LYS A 304 19.94 -17.70 -19.79
C LYS A 304 18.62 -17.78 -19.02
N GLY A 305 17.91 -18.89 -19.19
CA GLY A 305 16.69 -19.20 -18.47
C GLY A 305 15.43 -18.59 -19.08
N ARG A 306 14.30 -19.18 -18.67
CA ARG A 306 12.96 -18.84 -19.14
C ARG A 306 12.07 -18.46 -17.98
N SER A 307 10.99 -17.75 -18.29
CA SER A 307 9.96 -17.43 -17.31
C SER A 307 8.58 -17.32 -17.95
N LEU A 308 7.56 -17.84 -17.28
CA LEU A 308 6.16 -17.65 -17.63
C LEU A 308 5.48 -16.82 -16.55
N TYR A 309 4.94 -15.67 -16.93
CA TYR A 309 4.18 -14.78 -16.08
C TYR A 309 2.71 -14.90 -16.44
N VAL A 310 1.83 -14.99 -15.43
CA VAL A 310 0.38 -15.08 -15.60
C VAL A 310 -0.32 -14.11 -14.66
N GLY A 311 -1.13 -13.22 -15.22
CA GLY A 311 -1.72 -12.07 -14.53
C GLY A 311 -0.89 -10.81 -14.73
N SER A 312 -1.03 -9.85 -13.81
CA SER A 312 -0.31 -8.56 -13.88
C SER A 312 -0.19 -7.92 -12.50
N ARG A 313 0.89 -7.17 -12.27
CA ARG A 313 1.07 -6.39 -11.03
C ARG A 313 -0.05 -5.37 -10.81
N GLN A 314 -0.55 -4.77 -11.90
CA GLN A 314 -1.64 -3.81 -11.85
C GLN A 314 -2.95 -4.42 -11.32
N SER A 315 -3.22 -5.69 -11.64
CA SER A 315 -4.36 -6.44 -11.07
C SER A 315 -4.15 -6.90 -9.63
N GLY A 316 -2.93 -6.73 -9.11
CA GLY A 316 -2.51 -7.18 -7.78
C GLY A 316 -2.45 -8.70 -7.63
N LYS A 317 -2.32 -9.45 -8.73
CA LYS A 317 -2.07 -10.90 -8.74
C LYS A 317 -1.20 -11.26 -9.94
N LEU A 318 0.01 -11.74 -9.67
CA LEU A 318 0.97 -12.14 -10.69
C LEU A 318 1.64 -13.45 -10.27
N LEU A 319 1.38 -14.51 -11.02
CA LEU A 319 2.13 -15.76 -10.89
C LEU A 319 3.35 -15.70 -11.83
N ARG A 320 4.51 -16.09 -11.31
CA ARG A 320 5.76 -16.26 -12.06
C ARG A 320 6.22 -17.69 -11.90
N VAL A 321 6.47 -18.35 -13.02
CA VAL A 321 7.11 -19.67 -13.05
C VAL A 321 8.43 -19.52 -13.80
N TYR A 322 9.56 -19.73 -13.13
CA TYR A 322 10.86 -19.43 -13.70
C TYR A 322 11.95 -20.41 -13.26
N GLU A 323 12.98 -20.55 -14.09
CA GLU A 323 14.15 -21.41 -13.83
C GLU A 323 15.07 -20.72 -12.81
N LYS A 324 14.83 -21.00 -11.52
CA LYS A 324 15.50 -20.36 -10.39
C LYS A 324 16.97 -20.77 -10.30
N GLY A 325 17.30 -22.03 -10.57
CA GLY A 325 18.68 -22.51 -10.58
C GLY A 325 19.56 -21.74 -11.58
N ILE A 326 19.04 -21.52 -12.79
CA ILE A 326 19.71 -20.71 -13.82
C ILE A 326 19.83 -19.24 -13.37
N GLN A 327 18.81 -18.68 -12.71
CA GLN A 327 18.89 -17.32 -12.14
C GLN A 327 19.98 -17.21 -11.06
N MET A 328 20.18 -18.26 -10.26
CA MET A 328 21.20 -18.32 -9.20
C MET A 328 22.61 -18.63 -9.77
N GLY A 329 22.73 -18.83 -11.07
CA GLY A 329 24.01 -18.97 -11.77
C GLY A 329 24.41 -20.39 -12.14
N ASP A 330 23.56 -21.41 -11.92
CA ASP A 330 23.78 -22.76 -12.41
C ASP A 330 22.91 -23.07 -13.65
N PRO A 331 23.49 -23.09 -14.86
CA PRO A 331 22.75 -23.36 -16.10
C PRO A 331 22.17 -24.77 -16.19
N ASN A 332 22.68 -25.73 -15.42
CA ASN A 332 22.26 -27.13 -15.47
C ASN A 332 21.26 -27.50 -14.37
N ASP A 333 21.01 -26.58 -13.43
CA ASP A 333 20.09 -26.80 -12.35
C ASP A 333 18.64 -26.84 -12.87
N LYS A 334 17.91 -27.86 -12.40
CA LYS A 334 16.51 -28.13 -12.77
C LYS A 334 15.53 -27.36 -11.89
N TRP A 335 16.03 -26.62 -10.90
CA TRP A 335 15.23 -25.86 -9.97
C TRP A 335 14.33 -24.85 -10.68
N VAL A 336 13.01 -25.09 -10.57
CA VAL A 336 11.97 -24.18 -11.03
C VAL A 336 11.17 -23.67 -9.82
N ARG A 337 11.01 -22.35 -9.74
CA ARG A 337 10.18 -21.70 -8.72
C ARG A 337 8.83 -21.30 -9.30
N TRP A 338 7.77 -21.60 -8.57
CA TRP A 338 6.40 -21.12 -8.79
C TRP A 338 6.07 -20.09 -7.71
N GLU A 339 5.99 -18.82 -8.08
CA GLU A 339 5.92 -17.69 -7.16
C GLU A 339 4.71 -16.81 -7.47
N LEU A 340 3.82 -16.63 -6.51
CA LEU A 340 2.63 -15.81 -6.62
C LEU A 340 2.79 -14.53 -5.82
N GLU A 341 2.98 -13.41 -6.52
CA GLU A 341 2.93 -12.06 -5.96
C GLU A 341 1.46 -11.60 -5.86
N LEU A 342 1.05 -11.27 -4.64
CA LEU A 342 -0.26 -10.74 -4.32
C LEU A 342 -0.12 -9.34 -3.72
N HIS A 343 -0.89 -8.39 -4.24
CA HIS A 343 -1.01 -7.05 -3.69
C HIS A 343 -2.44 -6.78 -3.19
N SER A 344 -2.53 -5.97 -2.14
CA SER A 344 -3.79 -5.54 -1.51
C SER A 344 -4.63 -4.55 -2.34
N SER A 345 -4.18 -4.15 -3.53
CA SER A 345 -4.83 -3.13 -4.36
C SER A 345 -6.28 -3.48 -4.74
N GLN A 346 -6.56 -4.77 -4.91
CA GLN A 346 -7.88 -5.30 -5.29
C GLN A 346 -8.34 -6.44 -4.38
N ARG A 347 -7.76 -6.60 -3.18
CA ARG A 347 -8.12 -7.68 -2.24
C ARG A 347 -7.66 -7.35 -0.83
N VAL A 348 -8.30 -7.95 0.16
CA VAL A 348 -7.74 -8.01 1.52
C VAL A 348 -6.97 -9.31 1.62
N ILE A 349 -5.67 -9.21 1.93
CA ILE A 349 -4.81 -10.39 2.12
C ILE A 349 -4.87 -10.77 3.61
N PRO A 350 -5.37 -11.97 3.95
CA PRO A 350 -5.43 -12.43 5.34
C PRO A 350 -4.03 -12.58 5.96
N LEU A 351 -3.88 -12.26 7.25
CA LEU A 351 -2.60 -12.39 7.95
C LEU A 351 -2.12 -13.83 8.05
N ASP A 352 -3.04 -14.79 8.16
CA ASP A 352 -2.71 -16.21 8.25
C ASP A 352 -2.11 -16.77 6.95
N ALA A 353 -2.14 -16.03 5.84
CA ALA A 353 -1.38 -16.36 4.63
C ALA A 353 0.13 -16.44 4.87
N MET A 354 0.64 -15.82 5.93
CA MET A 354 2.04 -15.94 6.37
C MET A 354 2.39 -17.35 6.88
N ILE A 355 1.43 -18.01 7.54
CA ILE A 355 1.63 -19.31 8.18
C ILE A 355 0.98 -20.48 7.42
N LYS A 356 0.14 -20.17 6.42
CA LYS A 356 -0.51 -21.14 5.53
C LYS A 356 -0.16 -20.94 4.04
N PRO A 357 1.12 -20.74 3.68
CA PRO A 357 1.52 -20.40 2.31
C PRO A 357 1.06 -21.46 1.29
N SER A 358 1.11 -22.75 1.65
CA SER A 358 0.70 -23.84 0.75
C SER A 358 -0.78 -23.83 0.43
N GLU A 359 -1.66 -23.62 1.41
CA GLU A 359 -3.11 -23.56 1.20
C GLU A 359 -3.49 -22.39 0.26
N TYR A 360 -2.90 -21.21 0.50
CA TYR A 360 -3.19 -20.01 -0.26
C TYR A 360 -2.60 -20.05 -1.68
N LEU A 361 -1.40 -20.62 -1.84
CA LEU A 361 -0.80 -20.81 -3.16
C LEU A 361 -1.59 -21.84 -3.98
N ALA A 362 -2.02 -22.95 -3.37
CA ALA A 362 -2.87 -23.95 -4.00
C ALA A 362 -4.22 -23.39 -4.45
N GLY A 363 -4.86 -22.58 -3.60
CA GLY A 363 -6.14 -21.93 -3.88
C GLY A 363 -6.07 -20.76 -4.88
N ALA A 364 -4.88 -20.34 -5.31
CA ALA A 364 -4.75 -19.19 -6.19
C ALA A 364 -5.19 -19.50 -7.63
N TYR A 365 -4.86 -20.67 -8.17
CA TYR A 365 -5.28 -21.07 -9.52
C TYR A 365 -5.56 -22.57 -9.55
N PRO A 366 -6.51 -23.05 -10.37
CA PRO A 366 -6.75 -24.49 -10.55
C PRO A 366 -5.49 -25.29 -10.86
N ALA A 367 -4.57 -24.72 -11.65
CA ALA A 367 -3.28 -25.30 -11.99
C ALA A 367 -2.32 -25.52 -10.80
N LEU A 368 -2.59 -24.89 -9.65
CA LEU A 368 -1.77 -24.96 -8.43
C LEU A 368 -2.39 -25.87 -7.36
N ALA A 369 -3.60 -26.40 -7.59
CA ALA A 369 -4.29 -27.28 -6.65
C ALA A 369 -3.50 -28.54 -6.25
N PHE A 370 -2.46 -28.91 -7.00
CA PHE A 370 -1.57 -30.03 -6.66
C PHE A 370 -0.69 -29.77 -5.43
N LEU A 371 -0.56 -28.50 -4.99
CA LEU A 371 0.31 -28.12 -3.88
C LEU A 371 -0.29 -28.49 -2.52
N ASN A 372 -1.60 -28.36 -2.36
CA ASN A 372 -2.28 -28.68 -1.12
C ASN A 372 -3.74 -29.09 -1.41
N GLU A 373 -4.19 -30.13 -0.70
CA GLU A 373 -5.58 -30.58 -0.71
C GLU A 373 -6.51 -29.52 -0.13
N GLU A 374 -6.11 -28.89 0.98
CA GLU A 374 -6.82 -27.75 1.55
C GLU A 374 -6.43 -26.46 0.79
N GLN A 375 -7.44 -25.71 0.35
CA GLN A 375 -7.26 -24.52 -0.48
C GLN A 375 -7.95 -23.31 0.13
N SER A 376 -7.17 -22.27 0.36
CA SER A 376 -7.64 -20.99 0.89
C SER A 376 -7.66 -19.94 -0.23
N VAL A 377 -8.84 -19.43 -0.58
CA VAL A 377 -9.02 -18.53 -1.75
C VAL A 377 -9.17 -17.07 -1.31
N ILE A 378 -8.27 -16.21 -1.78
CA ILE A 378 -8.38 -14.75 -1.57
C ILE A 378 -9.28 -14.13 -2.64
N LYS A 379 -10.47 -13.69 -2.21
CA LYS A 379 -11.44 -13.04 -3.09
C LYS A 379 -10.92 -11.70 -3.60
N THR A 380 -11.15 -11.44 -4.89
CA THR A 380 -10.86 -10.15 -5.49
C THR A 380 -12.04 -9.20 -5.24
N THR A 381 -11.77 -8.05 -4.67
CA THR A 381 -12.72 -6.95 -4.50
C THR A 381 -13.00 -6.33 -5.86
N ILE A 382 -14.18 -6.61 -6.41
CA ILE A 382 -14.65 -5.95 -7.63
C ILE A 382 -15.09 -4.53 -7.25
N LYS A 383 -14.18 -3.55 -7.36
CA LYS A 383 -14.60 -2.15 -7.40
C LYS A 383 -15.39 -1.97 -8.70
N LYS A 384 -16.71 -1.82 -8.63
CA LYS A 384 -17.50 -1.33 -9.76
C LYS A 384 -17.02 0.08 -10.07
N ALA A 385 -16.03 0.21 -10.95
CA ALA A 385 -15.57 1.50 -11.43
C ALA A 385 -16.73 2.16 -12.16
N ARG A 386 -17.33 3.15 -11.50
CA ARG A 386 -18.27 4.05 -12.16
C ARG A 386 -17.44 5.03 -13.00
N MET A 387 -17.76 5.16 -14.27
CA MET A 387 -17.11 6.05 -15.22
C MET A 387 -17.93 7.34 -15.36
N SER A 388 -17.24 8.47 -15.56
CA SER A 388 -17.91 9.73 -15.88
C SER A 388 -18.55 9.68 -17.27
N ILE A 389 -19.50 10.58 -17.52
CA ILE A 389 -20.20 10.71 -18.79
C ILE A 389 -19.20 10.93 -19.93
N GLU A 390 -18.27 11.86 -19.74
CA GLU A 390 -17.28 12.31 -20.74
C GLU A 390 -16.40 11.14 -21.19
N ARG A 391 -15.92 10.34 -20.23
CA ARG A 391 -15.05 9.22 -20.54
C ARG A 391 -15.77 8.08 -21.27
N ILE A 392 -17.07 7.89 -20.99
CA ILE A 392 -17.89 6.94 -21.73
C ILE A 392 -18.08 7.43 -23.17
N ILE A 393 -18.42 8.71 -23.37
CA ILE A 393 -18.59 9.31 -24.69
C ILE A 393 -17.30 9.18 -25.51
N GLU A 394 -16.14 9.58 -24.97
CA GLU A 394 -14.85 9.48 -25.66
C GLU A 394 -14.57 8.06 -26.18
N ASN A 395 -14.77 7.05 -25.34
CA ASN A 395 -14.54 5.67 -25.72
C ASN A 395 -15.50 5.18 -26.82
N GLN A 396 -16.78 5.60 -26.75
CA GLN A 396 -17.77 5.24 -27.77
C GLN A 396 -17.50 5.94 -29.10
N VAL A 397 -17.10 7.20 -29.08
CA VAL A 397 -16.68 7.95 -30.27
C VAL A 397 -15.47 7.27 -30.92
N ILE A 398 -14.43 6.94 -30.15
CA ILE A 398 -13.23 6.32 -30.69
C ILE A 398 -13.52 4.97 -31.35
N SER A 399 -14.34 4.14 -30.69
CA SER A 399 -14.67 2.78 -31.16
C SER A 399 -15.63 2.78 -32.35
N THR A 400 -16.56 3.73 -32.42
CA THR A 400 -17.68 3.68 -33.38
C THR A 400 -17.47 4.56 -34.61
N ARG A 401 -16.64 5.61 -34.55
CA ARG A 401 -16.44 6.59 -35.65
C ARG A 401 -16.06 5.97 -37.00
N LYS A 402 -15.23 4.91 -37.00
CA LYS A 402 -14.82 4.23 -38.24
C LYS A 402 -15.98 3.47 -38.87
N ALA A 403 -16.84 2.85 -38.05
CA ALA A 403 -18.02 2.14 -38.53
C ALA A 403 -19.08 3.11 -39.07
N ILE A 404 -19.29 4.26 -38.41
CA ILE A 404 -20.18 5.31 -38.92
C ILE A 404 -19.71 5.84 -40.27
N ASN A 405 -18.42 6.12 -40.42
CA ASN A 405 -17.88 6.58 -41.70
C ASN A 405 -18.01 5.51 -42.80
N MET A 406 -17.82 4.23 -42.46
CA MET A 406 -18.06 3.13 -43.39
C MET A 406 -19.53 3.05 -43.83
N MET A 407 -20.49 3.19 -42.91
CA MET A 407 -21.92 3.19 -43.26
C MET A 407 -22.33 4.39 -44.13
N ARG A 408 -21.71 5.56 -43.92
CA ARG A 408 -21.93 6.73 -44.78
C ARG A 408 -21.35 6.54 -46.18
N VAL A 409 -20.10 6.09 -46.27
CA VAL A 409 -19.33 6.10 -47.53
C VAL A 409 -19.57 4.84 -48.37
N LEU A 410 -19.78 3.68 -47.74
CA LEU A 410 -19.93 2.39 -48.44
C LEU A 410 -21.35 1.86 -48.47
N CYS A 411 -22.21 2.32 -47.55
CA CYS A 411 -23.60 1.87 -47.49
C CYS A 411 -24.60 2.98 -47.85
N ASP A 412 -24.12 4.18 -48.23
CA ASP A 412 -24.91 5.37 -48.54
C ASP A 412 -26.03 5.66 -47.52
N MET A 413 -25.80 5.29 -46.27
CA MET A 413 -26.78 5.52 -45.21
C MET A 413 -26.75 6.98 -44.80
N SER A 414 -27.92 7.61 -44.78
CA SER A 414 -28.11 8.91 -44.15
C SER A 414 -27.90 8.84 -42.63
N ASP A 415 -27.59 9.98 -42.02
CA ASP A 415 -27.36 10.09 -40.57
C ASP A 415 -28.55 9.56 -39.76
N ASN A 416 -29.77 9.86 -40.19
CA ASN A 416 -30.99 9.37 -39.53
C ASN A 416 -31.12 7.85 -39.58
N GLN A 417 -30.79 7.23 -40.71
CA GLN A 417 -30.82 5.77 -40.84
C GLN A 417 -29.75 5.10 -39.99
N ILE A 418 -28.58 5.75 -39.83
CA ILE A 418 -27.51 5.25 -38.97
C ILE A 418 -27.96 5.34 -37.51
N ILE A 419 -28.49 6.48 -37.07
CA ILE A 419 -28.99 6.69 -35.70
C ILE A 419 -30.10 5.69 -35.38
N ASP A 420 -31.09 5.56 -36.25
CA ASP A 420 -32.20 4.62 -36.09
C ASP A 420 -31.69 3.18 -35.95
N LYS A 421 -30.69 2.80 -36.74
CA LYS A 421 -30.05 1.49 -36.63
C LYS A 421 -29.39 1.25 -35.27
N PHE A 422 -28.77 2.26 -34.65
CA PHE A 422 -28.21 2.15 -33.30
C PHE A 422 -29.27 2.12 -32.19
N LEU A 423 -30.46 2.66 -32.44
CA LEU A 423 -31.51 2.83 -31.42
C LEU A 423 -32.71 1.89 -31.58
N SER A 424 -32.83 1.18 -32.70
CA SER A 424 -33.99 0.33 -33.07
C SER A 424 -34.39 -0.74 -32.05
N GLY A 425 -33.53 -1.10 -31.10
CA GLY A 425 -33.82 -2.06 -30.02
C GLY A 425 -34.19 -1.45 -28.67
N VAL A 426 -34.20 -0.11 -28.53
CA VAL A 426 -34.40 0.57 -27.25
C VAL A 426 -35.88 0.88 -27.04
N ALA A 427 -36.57 0.06 -26.24
CA ALA A 427 -38.00 0.23 -25.97
C ALA A 427 -38.31 1.37 -24.97
N GLU A 428 -37.42 1.63 -24.02
CA GLU A 428 -37.59 2.64 -22.96
C GLU A 428 -36.33 3.50 -22.82
N PRO A 429 -36.14 4.51 -23.69
CA PRO A 429 -34.88 5.26 -23.78
C PRO A 429 -34.51 6.02 -22.50
N TYR A 430 -35.50 6.33 -21.68
CA TYR A 430 -35.35 7.03 -20.41
C TYR A 430 -35.05 6.09 -19.23
N SER A 431 -35.11 4.77 -19.42
CA SER A 431 -34.85 3.79 -18.37
C SER A 431 -33.36 3.61 -18.13
N ARG A 432 -32.97 3.54 -16.85
CA ARG A 432 -31.57 3.27 -16.45
C ARG A 432 -31.03 1.95 -17.00
N ALA A 433 -31.91 1.00 -17.36
CA ALA A 433 -31.53 -0.28 -17.96
C ALA A 433 -30.84 -0.13 -19.33
N TRP A 434 -31.19 0.92 -20.08
CA TRP A 434 -30.63 1.22 -21.40
C TRP A 434 -29.45 2.21 -21.36
N LEU A 435 -29.14 2.76 -20.19
CA LEU A 435 -27.94 3.56 -19.96
C LEU A 435 -26.72 2.65 -19.70
N PRO A 436 -25.50 3.11 -20.01
CA PRO A 436 -24.29 2.34 -19.72
C PRO A 436 -24.22 1.91 -18.25
N GLN A 437 -24.12 0.61 -17.98
CA GLN A 437 -24.17 0.04 -16.62
C GLN A 437 -23.08 0.60 -15.67
N ARG A 438 -21.99 1.15 -16.22
CA ARG A 438 -20.90 1.77 -15.48
C ARG A 438 -21.05 3.27 -15.27
N LEU A 439 -22.15 3.87 -15.69
CA LEU A 439 -22.34 5.32 -15.61
C LEU A 439 -22.54 5.80 -14.16
N SER A 440 -21.71 6.75 -13.70
CA SER A 440 -21.96 7.50 -12.46
C SER A 440 -22.93 8.64 -12.73
N ILE A 441 -24.21 8.45 -12.42
CA ILE A 441 -25.16 9.56 -12.38
C ILE A 441 -25.51 9.86 -10.91
N SER A 442 -25.26 11.09 -10.49
CA SER A 442 -25.88 11.73 -9.32
C SER A 442 -26.82 12.83 -9.83
N ILE A 443 -27.89 12.40 -10.50
CA ILE A 443 -29.00 13.25 -10.92
C ILE A 443 -30.14 12.80 -10.03
N THR A 444 -30.67 13.73 -9.24
CA THR A 444 -31.89 13.46 -8.46
C THR A 444 -33.06 13.34 -9.43
N GLU A 445 -34.07 12.55 -9.06
CA GLU A 445 -35.29 12.37 -9.87
C GLU A 445 -35.90 13.72 -10.31
N GLN A 446 -35.81 14.73 -9.44
CA GLN A 446 -36.22 16.11 -9.73
C GLN A 446 -35.45 16.74 -10.90
N GLN A 447 -34.11 16.64 -10.92
CA GLN A 447 -33.28 17.20 -11.99
C GLN A 447 -33.55 16.52 -13.35
N PHE A 448 -33.95 15.25 -13.32
CA PHE A 448 -34.35 14.52 -14.53
C PHE A 448 -35.73 14.97 -15.04
N LEU A 449 -36.69 15.15 -14.14
CA LEU A 449 -38.04 15.65 -14.47
C LEU A 449 -37.98 17.09 -15.01
N ASP A 450 -37.12 17.95 -14.44
CA ASP A 450 -36.93 19.33 -14.89
C ASP A 450 -36.35 19.39 -16.32
N GLN A 451 -35.45 18.47 -16.68
CA GLN A 451 -34.90 18.35 -18.04
C GLN A 451 -35.94 17.90 -19.08
N ILE A 452 -36.81 16.95 -18.72
CA ILE A 452 -37.92 16.51 -19.59
C ILE A 452 -38.92 17.65 -19.81
N GLN A 453 -39.25 18.43 -18.77
CA GLN A 453 -40.14 19.58 -18.90
C GLN A 453 -39.57 20.68 -19.78
N LEU A 454 -38.24 20.88 -19.77
CA LEU A 454 -37.55 21.83 -20.66
C LEU A 454 -37.58 21.39 -22.12
N GLN A 455 -37.41 20.08 -22.41
CA GLN A 455 -37.53 19.54 -23.78
C GLN A 455 -38.96 19.67 -24.33
N ASN A 456 -39.98 19.34 -23.52
CA ASN A 456 -41.38 19.46 -23.94
C ASN A 456 -41.82 20.93 -24.16
N LYS A 457 -41.19 21.89 -23.46
CA LYS A 457 -41.40 23.33 -23.73
C LYS A 457 -40.74 23.79 -25.04
N ALA A 458 -39.58 23.23 -25.38
CA ALA A 458 -38.88 23.56 -26.62
C ALA A 458 -39.63 23.02 -27.87
N GLU A 459 -40.19 21.81 -27.79
CA GLU A 459 -40.98 21.24 -28.89
C GLU A 459 -42.34 21.94 -29.08
N ASN A 460 -43.00 22.34 -27.99
CA ASN A 460 -44.24 23.10 -28.07
C ASN A 460 -44.04 24.52 -28.61
N HIS A 461 -42.86 25.12 -28.47
CA HIS A 461 -42.59 26.45 -29.02
C HIS A 461 -42.38 26.44 -30.55
N ILE A 462 -42.01 25.29 -31.13
CA ILE A 462 -41.82 25.08 -32.58
C ILE A 462 -43.17 24.80 -33.27
N LEU A 463 -44.19 24.33 -32.55
CA LEU A 463 -45.53 24.08 -33.09
C LEU A 463 -46.47 25.29 -32.99
N THR A 464 -46.08 26.37 -32.30
CA THR A 464 -46.86 27.60 -32.15
C THR A 464 -46.22 28.85 -32.78
N THR A 465 -45.23 28.66 -33.65
CA THR A 465 -44.69 29.69 -34.58
C THR A 465 -44.65 29.11 -35.96
#